data_AF-A0A7S0SVU7-F1
#
_entry.id   AF-A0A7S0SVU7-F1
#
_cell.length_a   1.000
_cell.length_b   1.000
_cell.length_c   1.000
_cell.angle_alpha   90.00
_cell.angle_beta   90.00
_cell.angle_gamma   90.00
#
_symmetry.space_group_name_H-M   'P 1'
#
loop_
_entity.id
_entity.type
_entity.pdbx_description
1 polymer ?
#
loop_
_entity_poly.entity_id
_entity_poly.type
_entity_poly.pdbx_seq_one_letter_code
_entity_poly.pdbx_strand_id
1 'polypeptide(L)'
;GAGPSGRTFDFSFSARAAPEMIDELGRLLVNACAVVPGGVVVFFPSFKYADDVYARWVKTGAMGQLSKHKSVFREPRTAAKVEKVLRDFAVAVRNVRNEWNSASTAAGTTPTTARGEGGTHTDSQYHSRAAGGLAGSAKASRAGAVMLCVCGGKLSEGINFKDELGR
;
A
#
# COMPACT_ATOMS: atom_id res chain seq x y z
N GLY A 1 20.10 -8.98 -12.43
CA GLY A 1 18.72 -8.80 -12.94
C GLY A 1 18.56 -7.39 -13.49
N ALA A 2 17.67 -7.18 -14.46
CA ALA A 2 17.37 -5.87 -15.02
C ALA A 2 16.14 -5.24 -14.36
N GLY A 3 16.09 -3.91 -14.31
CA GLY A 3 14.98 -3.13 -13.81
C GLY A 3 13.92 -2.84 -14.87
N PRO A 4 12.83 -2.15 -14.49
CA PRO A 4 11.68 -1.90 -15.36
C PRO A 4 11.98 -1.15 -16.67
N SER A 5 13.08 -0.39 -16.75
CA SER A 5 13.54 0.30 -17.96
C SER A 5 14.52 -0.54 -18.80
N GLY A 6 14.82 -1.77 -18.39
CA GLY A 6 15.83 -2.63 -19.00
C GLY A 6 17.26 -2.38 -18.49
N ARG A 7 17.46 -1.41 -17.58
CA ARG A 7 18.77 -1.14 -16.97
C ARG A 7 19.16 -2.24 -16.00
N THR A 8 20.40 -2.72 -16.06
CA THR A 8 20.93 -3.67 -15.07
C THR A 8 20.98 -3.05 -13.68
N PHE A 9 20.51 -3.78 -12.68
CA PHE A 9 20.69 -3.38 -11.30
C PHE A 9 22.13 -3.63 -10.82
N ASP A 10 22.81 -2.57 -10.41
CA ASP A 10 24.06 -2.63 -9.66
C ASP A 10 23.91 -1.91 -8.31
N PHE A 11 23.79 -2.71 -7.25
CA PHE A 11 23.68 -2.22 -5.87
C PHE A 11 25.01 -2.31 -5.11
N SER A 12 26.14 -2.41 -5.80
CA SER A 12 27.46 -2.23 -5.19
C SER A 12 27.55 -0.89 -4.48
N PHE A 13 28.47 -0.79 -3.52
CA PHE A 13 28.62 0.42 -2.70
C PHE A 13 28.83 1.69 -3.54
N SER A 14 29.58 1.59 -4.64
CA SER A 14 29.88 2.68 -5.56
C SER A 14 28.71 3.05 -6.47
N ALA A 15 27.94 2.07 -6.96
CA ALA A 15 26.89 2.31 -7.95
C ALA A 15 25.51 2.60 -7.34
N ARG A 16 25.21 2.09 -6.14
CA ARG A 16 23.86 2.19 -5.54
C ARG A 16 23.35 3.61 -5.33
N ALA A 17 24.27 4.57 -5.16
CA ALA A 17 23.93 5.98 -4.95
C ALA A 17 23.77 6.76 -6.27
N ALA A 18 24.02 6.14 -7.43
CA ALA A 18 23.79 6.76 -8.72
C ALA A 18 22.31 7.12 -8.89
N PRO A 19 21.97 8.34 -9.37
CA PRO A 19 20.59 8.76 -9.54
C PRO A 19 19.74 7.78 -10.37
N GLU A 20 20.33 7.21 -11.42
CA GLU A 20 19.67 6.26 -12.32
C GLU A 20 19.32 4.97 -11.57
N MET A 21 20.20 4.51 -10.68
CA MET A 21 19.99 3.31 -9.87
C MET A 21 18.88 3.53 -8.83
N ILE A 22 18.85 4.69 -8.19
CA ILE A 22 17.79 5.05 -7.24
C ILE A 22 16.44 5.19 -7.96
N ASP A 23 16.42 5.80 -9.13
CA ASP A 23 15.19 5.94 -9.93
C ASP A 23 14.68 4.57 -10.39
N GLU A 24 15.58 3.67 -10.78
CA GLU A 24 15.22 2.33 -11.21
C GLU A 24 14.66 1.48 -10.07
N LEU A 25 15.23 1.60 -8.87
CA LEU A 25 14.66 1.02 -7.66
C LEU A 25 13.27 1.58 -7.37
N GLY A 26 13.07 2.89 -7.57
CA GLY A 26 11.77 3.53 -7.41
C GLY A 26 10.71 2.97 -8.36
N ARG A 27 11.04 2.80 -9.64
CA ARG A 27 10.14 2.17 -10.63
C ARG A 27 9.79 0.74 -10.24
N LEU A 28 10.79 -0.04 -9.81
CA LEU A 28 10.56 -1.41 -9.36
C LEU A 28 9.57 -1.46 -8.19
N LEU A 29 9.77 -0.61 -7.19
CA LEU A 29 8.89 -0.59 -6.01
C LEU A 29 7.49 -0.09 -6.32
N VAL A 30 7.32 0.89 -7.22
CA VAL A 30 5.99 1.30 -7.68
C VAL A 30 5.27 0.13 -8.36
N ASN A 31 5.94 -0.57 -9.27
CA ASN A 31 5.36 -1.73 -9.97
C ASN A 31 4.99 -2.85 -8.99
N ALA A 32 5.89 -3.18 -8.06
CA ALA A 32 5.63 -4.19 -7.03
C ALA A 32 4.45 -3.78 -6.14
N CYS A 33 4.42 -2.54 -5.66
CA CYS A 33 3.35 -2.06 -4.78
C CYS A 33 1.99 -1.92 -5.48
N ALA A 34 1.96 -1.86 -6.81
CA ALA A 34 0.73 -1.85 -7.58
C ALA A 34 0.00 -3.21 -7.56
N VAL A 35 0.74 -4.32 -7.40
CA VAL A 35 0.18 -5.69 -7.52
C VAL A 35 0.25 -6.49 -6.23
N VAL A 36 1.20 -6.20 -5.33
CA VAL A 36 1.32 -6.91 -4.05
C VAL A 36 0.25 -6.38 -3.09
N PRO A 37 -0.70 -7.20 -2.61
CA PRO A 37 -1.66 -6.77 -1.60
C PRO A 37 -1.01 -6.63 -0.21
N GLY A 38 -1.55 -5.77 0.65
CA GLY A 38 -1.11 -5.69 2.05
C GLY A 38 0.22 -4.95 2.25
N GLY A 39 1.13 -5.53 3.04
CA GLY A 39 2.34 -4.89 3.53
C GLY A 39 3.61 -5.23 2.74
N VAL A 40 4.41 -4.21 2.40
CA VAL A 40 5.75 -4.36 1.82
C VAL A 40 6.76 -3.73 2.77
N VAL A 41 7.90 -4.40 3.01
CA VAL A 41 8.99 -3.84 3.83
C VAL A 41 10.26 -3.78 3.00
N VAL A 42 10.90 -2.61 2.95
CA VAL A 42 12.11 -2.36 2.17
C VAL A 42 13.24 -2.00 3.12
N PHE A 43 14.32 -2.79 3.12
CA PHE A 43 15.47 -2.54 3.98
C PHE A 43 16.60 -1.87 3.22
N PHE A 44 17.08 -0.76 3.77
CA PHE A 44 18.24 -0.02 3.28
C PHE A 44 19.48 -0.30 4.14
N PRO A 45 20.69 -0.26 3.55
CA PRO A 45 21.95 -0.53 4.26
C PRO A 45 22.35 0.54 5.29
N SER A 46 21.73 1.74 5.27
CA SER A 46 21.97 2.78 6.26
C SER A 46 20.87 3.85 6.22
N PHE A 47 20.72 4.59 7.32
CA PHE A 47 19.81 5.75 7.36
C PHE A 47 20.19 6.82 6.34
N LYS A 48 21.48 7.07 6.12
CA LYS A 48 21.92 8.06 5.15
C LYS A 48 21.44 7.69 3.74
N TYR A 49 21.66 6.44 3.34
CA TYR A 49 21.21 5.99 2.02
C TYR A 49 19.68 6.01 1.90
N ALA A 50 18.95 5.61 2.94
CA ALA A 50 17.48 5.72 2.95
C ALA A 50 16.99 7.17 2.79
N ASP A 51 17.67 8.14 3.41
CA ASP A 51 17.36 9.57 3.25
C ASP A 51 17.63 10.06 1.83
N ASP A 52 18.79 9.70 1.26
CA ASP A 52 19.17 10.08 -0.12
C ASP A 52 18.15 9.53 -1.14
N VAL A 53 17.77 8.25 -0.99
CA VAL A 53 16.75 7.58 -1.82
C VAL A 53 15.40 8.27 -1.69
N TYR A 54 14.95 8.52 -0.46
CA TYR A 54 13.68 9.18 -0.21
C TYR A 54 13.63 10.58 -0.82
N ALA A 55 14.68 11.38 -0.63
CA ALA A 55 14.79 12.73 -1.19
C ALA A 55 14.72 12.70 -2.73
N ARG A 56 15.42 11.76 -3.38
CA ARG A 56 15.37 11.58 -4.83
C ARG A 56 13.98 11.18 -5.31
N TRP A 57 13.29 10.27 -4.64
CA TRP A 57 11.94 9.85 -5.02
C TRP A 57 10.88 10.94 -4.82
N VAL A 58 11.04 11.80 -3.80
CA VAL A 58 10.22 13.01 -3.66
C VAL A 58 10.46 13.94 -4.85
N LYS A 59 11.73 14.22 -5.17
CA LYS A 59 12.12 15.11 -6.28
C LYS A 59 11.64 14.62 -7.65
N THR A 60 11.67 13.31 -7.91
CA THR A 60 11.31 12.70 -9.21
C THR A 60 9.85 12.29 -9.31
N GLY A 61 9.08 12.41 -8.22
CA GLY A 61 7.67 12.03 -8.18
C GLY A 61 7.40 10.54 -7.98
N ALA A 62 8.43 9.69 -7.88
CA ALA A 62 8.27 8.27 -7.55
C ALA A 62 7.55 8.07 -6.20
N MET A 63 7.82 8.95 -5.22
CA MET A 63 7.11 8.92 -3.94
C MET A 63 5.61 9.19 -4.08
N GLY A 64 5.25 10.10 -4.99
CA GLY A 64 3.86 10.39 -5.31
C GLY A 64 3.16 9.18 -5.92
N GLN A 65 3.82 8.48 -6.86
CA GLN A 65 3.26 7.25 -7.45
C GLN A 65 3.13 6.13 -6.40
N LEU A 66 4.14 5.93 -5.56
CA LEU A 66 4.10 4.91 -4.51
C LEU A 66 2.93 5.16 -3.54
N SER A 67 2.69 6.44 -3.21
CA SER A 67 1.59 6.87 -2.31
C SER A 67 0.18 6.72 -2.90
N LYS A 68 0.07 6.53 -4.22
CA LYS A 68 -1.21 6.16 -4.88
C LYS A 68 -1.58 4.71 -4.61
N HIS A 69 -0.59 3.84 -4.45
CA HIS A 69 -0.81 2.41 -4.24
C HIS A 69 -0.83 2.03 -2.75
N LYS A 70 0.09 2.59 -1.94
CA LYS A 70 0.26 2.21 -0.54
C LYS A 70 0.56 3.42 0.35
N SER A 71 0.13 3.36 1.61
CA SER A 71 0.58 4.29 2.65
C SER A 71 2.08 4.07 2.91
N VAL A 72 2.89 5.12 2.84
CA VAL A 72 4.34 5.02 3.00
C VAL A 72 4.77 5.42 4.40
N PHE A 73 5.49 4.52 5.07
CA PHE A 73 6.06 4.71 6.40
C PHE A 73 7.59 4.68 6.33
N ARG A 74 8.24 5.39 7.24
CA ARG A 74 9.71 5.43 7.35
C ARG A 74 10.12 5.06 8.75
N GLU A 75 11.22 4.34 8.86
CA GLU A 75 11.83 4.04 10.14
C GLU A 75 12.23 5.33 10.87
N PRO A 76 11.71 5.58 12.08
CA PRO A 76 12.14 6.72 12.86
C PRO A 76 13.53 6.47 13.45
N ARG A 77 14.32 7.54 13.57
CA ARG A 77 15.66 7.50 14.18
C ARG A 77 15.62 7.33 15.71
N THR A 78 14.46 7.55 16.34
CA THR A 78 14.31 7.51 17.79
C THR A 78 13.35 6.41 18.22
N ALA A 79 13.73 5.67 19.27
CA ALA A 79 12.96 4.55 19.79
C ALA A 79 11.54 4.95 20.22
N ALA A 80 11.36 6.16 20.77
CA ALA A 80 10.05 6.64 21.24
C ALA A 80 8.95 6.67 20.16
N LYS A 81 9.33 6.75 18.87
CA LYS A 81 8.37 6.82 17.75
C LYS A 81 8.14 5.48 17.06
N VAL A 82 9.02 4.50 17.32
CA VAL A 82 9.04 3.20 16.65
C VAL A 82 7.71 2.48 16.79
N GLU A 83 7.20 2.33 18.01
CA GLU A 83 5.98 1.56 18.23
C GLU A 83 4.76 2.19 17.55
N LYS A 84 4.67 3.52 17.55
CA LYS A 84 3.57 4.23 16.89
C LYS A 84 3.59 3.95 15.39
N VAL A 85 4.77 4.07 14.75
CA VAL A 85 4.91 3.82 13.31
C VAL A 85 4.52 2.39 12.95
N LEU A 86 4.89 1.41 13.77
CA LEU A 86 4.51 0.02 13.56
C LEU A 86 3.02 -0.23 13.73
N ARG A 87 2.38 0.38 14.73
CA ARG A 87 0.93 0.31 14.90
C ARG A 87 0.22 0.90 13.68
N ASP A 88 0.65 2.07 13.22
CA ASP A 88 0.05 2.74 12.06
C ASP A 88 0.25 1.91 10.77
N PHE A 89 1.43 1.32 10.59
CA PHE A 89 1.73 0.39 9.49
C PHE A 89 0.79 -0.83 9.53
N ALA A 90 0.67 -1.50 10.69
CA ALA A 90 -0.17 -2.68 10.84
C ALA A 90 -1.66 -2.38 10.57
N VAL A 91 -2.17 -1.22 11.02
CA VAL A 91 -3.53 -0.76 10.71
C VAL A 91 -3.71 -0.57 9.21
N ALA A 92 -2.76 0.09 8.55
CA ALA A 92 -2.82 0.32 7.10
C ALA A 92 -2.78 -0.99 6.29
N VAL A 93 -2.06 -2.02 6.75
CA VAL A 93 -2.06 -3.36 6.12
C VAL A 93 -3.40 -4.09 6.33
N ARG A 94 -3.96 -4.08 7.55
CA ARG A 94 -5.18 -4.84 7.89
C ARG A 94 -6.44 -4.33 7.19
N ASN A 95 -6.57 -3.01 7.03
CA ASN A 95 -7.76 -2.42 6.39
C ASN A 95 -7.98 -2.96 4.98
N VAL A 96 -6.90 -3.25 4.26
CA VAL A 96 -6.96 -3.83 2.91
C VAL A 96 -7.28 -5.31 2.91
N ARG A 97 -6.76 -6.08 3.87
CA ARG A 97 -7.09 -7.51 3.98
C ARG A 97 -8.60 -7.71 4.14
N ASN A 98 -9.25 -6.86 4.93
CA ASN A 98 -10.69 -6.95 5.19
C ASN A 98 -11.52 -6.51 3.97
N GLU A 99 -11.09 -5.47 3.23
CA GLU A 99 -11.73 -5.03 1.99
C GLU A 99 -11.58 -6.09 0.88
N TRP A 100 -10.39 -6.68 0.71
CA TRP A 100 -10.13 -7.74 -0.26
C TRP A 100 -10.94 -9.01 0.04
N ASN A 101 -10.98 -9.45 1.30
CA ASN A 101 -11.75 -10.63 1.69
C ASN A 101 -13.25 -10.42 1.48
N SER A 102 -13.76 -9.22 1.77
CA SER A 102 -15.16 -8.84 1.53
C SER A 102 -15.50 -8.79 0.04
N ALA A 103 -14.63 -8.19 -0.78
CA ALA A 103 -14.81 -8.13 -2.23
C ALA A 103 -14.74 -9.51 -2.90
N SER A 104 -13.84 -10.38 -2.43
CA SER A 104 -13.71 -11.77 -2.91
C SER A 104 -14.91 -12.64 -2.53
N THR A 105 -15.56 -12.37 -1.40
CA THR A 105 -16.79 -13.06 -0.97
C THR A 105 -18.00 -12.59 -1.77
N ALA A 106 -18.09 -11.29 -2.09
CA ALA A 106 -19.18 -10.73 -2.90
C ALA A 106 -19.11 -11.14 -4.38
N ALA A 107 -17.91 -11.37 -4.93
CA ALA A 107 -17.72 -11.83 -6.30
C ALA A 107 -18.08 -13.31 -6.54
N GLY A 108 -18.34 -14.08 -5.48
CA GLY A 108 -18.69 -15.51 -5.55
C GLY A 108 -20.19 -15.82 -5.63
N THR A 109 -21.07 -14.82 -5.49
CA THR A 109 -22.53 -15.04 -5.56
C THR A 109 -23.02 -14.76 -6.98
N THR A 110 -23.04 -15.79 -7.83
CA THR A 110 -23.82 -15.74 -9.08
C THR A 110 -25.30 -15.49 -8.74
N PRO A 111 -25.95 -14.48 -9.33
CA PRO A 111 -27.40 -14.36 -9.22
C PRO A 111 -28.03 -15.45 -10.09
N THR A 112 -28.36 -16.59 -9.48
CA THR A 112 -29.31 -17.53 -10.08
C THR A 112 -30.61 -16.78 -10.25
N THR A 113 -30.93 -16.48 -11.51
CA THR A 113 -32.18 -15.81 -11.90
C THR A 113 -33.32 -16.79 -11.66
N ALA A 114 -33.89 -16.79 -10.46
CA ALA A 114 -35.13 -17.48 -10.16
C ALA A 114 -36.27 -16.65 -10.75
N ARG A 115 -36.72 -17.07 -11.94
CA ARG A 115 -37.94 -16.63 -12.61
C ARG A 115 -39.13 -16.91 -11.68
N GLY A 116 -39.76 -15.86 -11.16
CA GLY A 116 -40.96 -15.93 -10.34
C GLY A 116 -42.24 -15.93 -11.17
N GLU A 117 -43.22 -16.72 -10.72
CA GLU A 117 -44.64 -16.57 -11.07
C GLU A 117 -45.46 -16.42 -9.78
N GLY A 118 -46.31 -15.39 -9.72
CA GLY A 118 -47.60 -15.41 -9.01
C GLY A 118 -47.65 -14.89 -7.56
N GLY A 119 -48.41 -13.80 -7.34
CA GLY A 119 -49.02 -13.50 -6.02
C GLY A 119 -49.28 -12.02 -5.73
N THR A 120 -50.55 -11.62 -5.77
CA THR A 120 -51.09 -10.26 -5.55
C THR A 120 -51.34 -9.88 -4.07
N HIS A 121 -51.38 -8.56 -3.82
CA HIS A 121 -52.16 -7.77 -2.81
C HIS A 121 -51.46 -7.06 -1.62
N THR A 122 -51.66 -5.72 -1.60
CA THR A 122 -51.75 -4.68 -0.51
C THR A 122 -50.53 -4.44 0.41
N ASP A 123 -50.16 -3.24 0.91
CA ASP A 123 -50.82 -1.94 1.10
C ASP A 123 -49.77 -0.80 1.36
N SER A 124 -50.19 0.45 1.14
CA SER A 124 -49.83 1.74 1.78
C SER A 124 -48.41 2.14 2.24
N GLN A 125 -47.97 3.26 1.65
CA GLN A 125 -47.33 4.47 2.24
C GLN A 125 -46.05 4.39 3.09
N TYR A 126 -44.95 4.95 2.57
CA TYR A 126 -44.08 5.92 3.28
C TYR A 126 -43.45 6.94 2.32
N HIS A 127 -43.10 8.09 2.88
CA HIS A 127 -42.97 9.41 2.26
C HIS A 127 -41.71 9.71 1.40
N SER A 128 -41.95 10.70 0.52
CA SER A 128 -41.10 11.82 0.05
C SER A 128 -39.91 11.59 -0.90
N ARG A 129 -39.79 12.56 -1.80
CA ARG A 129 -39.04 12.55 -3.06
C ARG A 129 -37.99 13.66 -3.06
N ALA A 130 -36.82 13.28 -3.60
CA ALA A 130 -35.87 14.08 -4.38
C ALA A 130 -34.78 14.93 -3.70
N ALA A 131 -33.55 14.50 -4.03
CA ALA A 131 -32.51 15.24 -4.75
C ALA A 131 -31.50 16.09 -3.96
N GLY A 132 -30.21 15.76 -4.16
CA GLY A 132 -29.09 16.61 -3.78
C GLY A 132 -27.78 15.87 -3.51
N GLY A 133 -27.41 14.86 -4.31
CA GLY A 133 -26.10 14.22 -4.21
C GLY A 133 -25.06 14.99 -5.02
N LEU A 134 -24.05 15.54 -4.35
CA LEU A 134 -22.74 16.06 -4.82
C LEU A 134 -21.94 16.29 -3.51
N ALA A 135 -20.78 15.73 -3.20
CA ALA A 135 -19.73 15.10 -3.98
C ALA A 135 -19.18 13.90 -3.21
N GLY A 136 -19.17 12.73 -3.85
CA GLY A 136 -18.37 11.60 -3.38
C GLY A 136 -16.91 11.98 -3.47
N SER A 137 -16.28 12.26 -2.32
CA SER A 137 -14.82 12.20 -2.23
C SER A 137 -14.43 10.77 -2.59
N ALA A 138 -13.84 10.58 -3.77
CA ALA A 138 -13.37 9.28 -4.23
C ALA A 138 -12.37 8.76 -3.20
N LYS A 139 -12.84 7.93 -2.29
CA LYS A 139 -12.01 7.30 -1.26
C LYS A 139 -11.15 6.28 -1.98
N ALA A 140 -9.99 6.71 -2.45
CA ALA A 140 -8.98 5.82 -3.01
C ALA A 140 -8.66 4.78 -1.93
N SER A 141 -9.17 3.56 -2.10
CA SER A 141 -8.88 2.43 -1.23
C SER A 141 -7.39 2.10 -1.40
N ARG A 142 -6.57 2.66 -0.52
CA ARG A 142 -5.12 2.45 -0.53
C ARG A 142 -4.85 0.98 -0.27
N ALA A 143 -4.24 0.26 -1.21
CA ALA A 143 -4.03 -1.19 -1.24
C ALA A 143 -2.94 -1.71 -0.24
N GLY A 144 -2.75 -1.01 0.87
CA GLY A 144 -1.95 -1.45 2.01
C GLY A 144 -0.88 -0.44 2.39
N ALA A 145 0.27 -0.92 2.83
CA ALA A 145 1.35 -0.08 3.32
C ALA A 145 2.72 -0.56 2.86
N VAL A 146 3.66 0.38 2.73
CA VAL A 146 5.08 0.10 2.53
C VAL A 146 5.89 0.76 3.64
N MET A 147 6.83 0.03 4.24
CA MET A 147 7.72 0.54 5.28
C MET A 147 9.16 0.57 4.78
N LEU A 148 9.77 1.76 4.84
CA LEU A 148 11.17 2.01 4.48
C LEU A 148 12.04 1.90 5.74
N CYS A 149 12.74 0.79 5.89
CA CYS A 149 13.54 0.37 7.04
C CYS A 149 15.03 0.45 6.78
N VAL A 150 15.83 0.36 7.84
CA VAL A 150 17.28 0.31 7.80
C VAL A 150 17.78 -0.97 8.48
N CYS A 151 18.72 -1.68 7.85
CA CYS A 151 19.40 -2.82 8.46
C CYS A 151 20.23 -2.36 9.67
N GLY A 152 20.13 -3.08 10.81
CA GLY A 152 20.71 -2.63 12.09
C GLY A 152 20.00 -1.42 12.69
N GLY A 153 18.85 -1.02 12.12
CA GLY A 153 17.94 -0.06 12.70
C GLY A 153 17.09 -0.69 13.80
N LYS A 154 16.44 0.17 14.61
CA LYS A 154 15.61 -0.25 15.74
C LYS A 154 14.42 -1.12 15.32
N LEU A 155 13.90 -0.92 14.12
CA LEU A 155 12.85 -1.79 13.57
C LEU A 155 13.39 -3.16 13.15
N SER A 156 14.64 -3.22 12.68
CA SER A 156 15.26 -4.47 12.19
C SER A 156 15.85 -5.36 13.30
N GLU A 157 16.18 -4.79 14.47
CA GLU A 157 16.90 -5.51 15.54
C GLU A 157 16.00 -6.21 16.57
N GLY A 158 14.75 -5.76 16.78
CA GLY A 158 13.97 -6.20 17.94
C GLY A 158 12.46 -6.25 17.77
N ILE A 159 11.93 -5.96 16.59
CA ILE A 159 10.49 -6.00 16.35
C ILE A 159 10.24 -7.07 15.31
N ASN A 160 9.97 -8.27 15.83
CA ASN A 160 9.56 -9.40 15.02
C ASN A 160 8.33 -8.96 14.19
N PHE A 161 8.54 -8.74 12.90
CA PHE A 161 7.46 -8.62 11.93
C PHE A 161 6.74 -9.95 11.95
N LYS A 162 5.74 -10.09 12.84
CA LYS A 162 4.88 -11.28 12.86
C LYS A 162 4.45 -11.51 11.41
N ASP A 163 4.53 -12.76 10.94
CA ASP A 163 4.47 -13.24 9.54
C ASP A 163 3.30 -12.67 8.67
N GLU A 164 2.41 -11.90 9.26
CA GLU A 164 1.33 -11.17 8.61
C GLU A 164 1.70 -9.78 8.05
N LEU A 165 2.91 -9.25 8.34
CA LEU A 165 3.28 -7.86 8.04
C LEU A 165 4.17 -7.66 6.81
N GLY A 166 4.81 -8.72 6.31
CA GLY A 166 5.56 -8.71 5.06
C GLY A 166 5.22 -9.96 4.26
N ARG A 167 4.86 -9.80 2.99
CA ARG A 167 4.70 -10.88 2.02
C ARG A 167 5.49 -10.56 0.76
#